data_AF-E1KU63-F1
#
_entry.id   AF-E1KU63-F1
#
_cell.length_a   1.000
_cell.length_b   1.000
_cell.length_c   1.000
_cell.angle_alpha   90.00
_cell.angle_beta   90.00
_cell.angle_gamma   90.00
#
_symmetry.space_group_name_H-M   'P 1'
#
loop_
_entity.id
_entity.type
_entity.pdbx_description
1 polymer ?
#
loop_
_entity_poly.entity_id
_entity_poly.type
_entity_poly.pdbx_seq_one_letter_code
_entity_poly.pdbx_strand_id
1 'polypeptide(L)'
;MTYTYETPGNYVVRLQTNTTKYPIEHRIKILPKFEKVEETITEPPVDSLGLAQDDIRRRLQIIANLSVRDNRAYKEQVNHIRDTYFCTPSSQVVVVVNGDKYNDFSGYCQGLHFLESSPNRRIKIQEVKIDNQNCVRTIQVTQSVADK
;
A
#
# COMPACT_ATOMS: atom_id res chain seq x y z
N MET A 1 -10.98 -38.89 22.94
CA MET A 1 -11.70 -37.60 22.91
C MET A 1 -10.67 -36.49 22.74
N THR A 2 -10.83 -35.67 21.71
CA THR A 2 -9.92 -34.56 21.42
C THR A 2 -10.65 -33.27 21.76
N TYR A 3 -10.03 -32.42 22.58
CA TYR A 3 -10.59 -31.12 22.98
C TYR A 3 -9.86 -30.02 22.23
N THR A 4 -10.62 -29.20 21.49
CA THR A 4 -10.09 -28.05 20.75
C THR A 4 -10.47 -26.77 21.48
N TYR A 5 -9.47 -25.95 21.79
CA TYR A 5 -9.65 -24.64 22.41
C TYR A 5 -9.33 -23.57 21.37
N GLU A 6 -10.32 -22.79 20.94
CA GLU A 6 -10.16 -21.81 19.86
C GLU A 6 -9.97 -20.38 20.36
N THR A 7 -10.26 -20.12 21.63
CA THR A 7 -10.16 -18.78 22.23
C THR A 7 -8.73 -18.49 22.70
N PRO A 8 -8.18 -17.29 22.43
CA PRO A 8 -6.88 -16.90 22.94
C PRO A 8 -6.92 -16.67 24.45
N GLY A 9 -5.87 -17.09 25.16
CA GLY A 9 -5.81 -16.96 26.62
C GLY A 9 -4.82 -17.91 27.28
N ASN A 10 -4.73 -17.79 28.59
CA ASN A 10 -3.96 -18.73 29.42
C ASN A 10 -4.91 -19.77 30.00
N TYR A 11 -4.61 -21.04 29.79
CA TYR A 11 -5.42 -22.16 30.28
C TYR A 11 -4.58 -23.05 31.19
N VAL A 12 -5.23 -23.61 32.20
CA VAL A 12 -4.66 -24.64 33.08
C VAL A 12 -5.45 -25.92 32.82
N VAL A 13 -4.82 -26.87 32.15
CA VAL A 13 -5.37 -28.21 31.94
C VAL A 13 -5.04 -29.05 33.16
N ARG A 14 -6.06 -29.58 33.83
CA ARG A 14 -5.92 -30.46 35.00
C ARG A 14 -6.30 -31.89 34.62
N LEU A 15 -5.33 -32.80 34.67
CA LEU A 15 -5.55 -34.22 34.46
C LEU A 15 -5.60 -34.93 35.82
N GLN A 16 -6.75 -35.52 36.12
CA GLN A 16 -6.92 -36.39 37.28
C GLN A 16 -7.02 -37.83 36.82
N THR A 17 -6.17 -38.71 37.34
CA THR A 17 -6.27 -40.16 37.13
C THR A 17 -6.67 -40.83 38.43
N ASN A 18 -7.11 -42.08 38.36
CA ASN A 18 -7.38 -42.92 39.53
C ASN A 18 -6.11 -43.24 40.35
N THR A 19 -4.92 -42.97 39.81
CA THR A 19 -3.62 -43.25 40.42
C THR A 19 -2.96 -42.02 41.04
N THR A 20 -3.40 -40.80 40.72
CA THR A 20 -2.81 -39.56 41.28
C THR A 20 -3.67 -38.97 42.38
N LYS A 21 -3.07 -38.74 43.56
CA LYS A 21 -3.73 -38.09 44.70
C LYS A 21 -4.07 -36.61 44.43
N TYR A 22 -3.27 -35.94 43.60
CA TYR A 22 -3.50 -34.56 43.17
C TYR A 22 -3.53 -34.49 41.64
N PRO A 23 -4.29 -33.56 41.05
CA PRO A 23 -4.32 -33.38 39.60
C PRO A 23 -2.97 -32.93 39.06
N ILE A 24 -2.56 -33.49 37.93
CA ILE A 24 -1.40 -33.02 37.18
C ILE A 24 -1.84 -31.78 36.38
N GLU A 25 -1.14 -30.66 36.55
CA GLU A 25 -1.45 -29.41 35.86
C GLU A 25 -0.53 -29.17 34.66
N HIS A 26 -1.09 -28.76 33.53
CA HIS A 26 -0.35 -28.29 32.37
C HIS A 26 -0.86 -26.91 31.94
N ARG A 27 0.06 -25.95 31.81
CA ARG A 27 -0.25 -24.58 31.43
C ARG A 27 -0.03 -24.41 29.94
N ILE A 28 -1.07 -23.97 29.23
CA ILE A 28 -1.00 -23.65 27.81
C ILE A 28 -1.37 -22.18 27.59
N LYS A 29 -0.68 -21.53 26.66
CA LYS A 29 -1.00 -20.17 26.20
C LYS A 29 -1.43 -20.25 24.74
N ILE A 30 -2.70 -19.93 24.49
CA ILE A 30 -3.24 -19.84 23.14
C ILE A 30 -3.06 -18.39 22.69
N LEU A 31 -2.25 -18.17 21.67
CA LEU A 31 -2.02 -16.86 21.10
C LEU A 31 -3.19 -16.46 20.20
N PRO A 32 -3.59 -15.18 20.17
CA PRO A 32 -4.59 -14.72 19.22
C PRO A 32 -4.09 -14.88 17.79
N LYS A 33 -5.00 -15.25 16.87
CA LYS A 33 -4.67 -15.40 15.45
C LYS A 33 -4.21 -14.08 14.81
N PHE A 34 -4.52 -12.95 15.44
CA PHE A 34 -4.11 -11.60 15.07
C PHE A 34 -3.86 -10.79 16.35
N GLU A 35 -2.78 -10.02 16.41
CA GLU A 35 -2.64 -8.98 17.43
C GLU A 35 -3.72 -7.93 17.18
N LYS A 36 -4.63 -7.74 18.15
CA LYS A 36 -5.35 -6.47 18.21
C LYS A 36 -4.30 -5.44 18.54
N VAL A 37 -3.98 -4.60 17.56
CA VAL A 37 -3.21 -3.39 17.79
C VAL A 37 -4.05 -2.58 18.79
N GLU A 38 -3.67 -2.61 20.06
CA GLU A 38 -4.08 -1.58 20.98
C GLU A 38 -3.44 -0.31 20.45
N GLU A 39 -4.22 0.50 19.75
CA GLU A 39 -3.83 1.84 19.34
C GLU A 39 -3.58 2.65 20.61
N THR A 40 -2.32 2.66 21.06
CA THR A 40 -1.83 3.69 21.97
C THR A 40 -1.94 5.00 21.23
N ILE A 41 -3.03 5.73 21.48
CA ILE A 41 -3.31 7.06 20.95
C ILE A 41 -2.15 7.97 21.37
N THR A 42 -1.22 8.16 20.46
CA THR A 42 -0.30 9.29 20.45
C THR A 42 -0.57 9.98 19.14
N GLU A 43 -1.30 11.11 19.23
CA GLU A 43 -1.72 11.97 18.11
C GLU A 43 -2.88 11.41 17.26
N PRO A 44 -3.81 12.27 16.77
CA PRO A 44 -4.90 11.82 15.90
C PRO A 44 -4.32 11.04 14.72
N PRO A 45 -4.97 9.95 14.25
CA PRO A 45 -4.47 9.19 13.11
C PRO A 45 -4.41 10.13 11.91
N VAL A 46 -3.20 10.59 11.61
CA VAL A 46 -2.91 11.27 10.36
C VAL A 46 -3.19 10.22 9.29
N ASP A 47 -4.14 10.47 8.39
CA ASP A 47 -4.48 9.57 7.29
C ASP A 47 -3.26 9.40 6.37
N SER A 48 -2.38 8.51 6.78
CA SER A 48 -1.05 8.31 6.20
C SER A 48 -1.14 7.69 4.81
N LEU A 49 -2.20 6.92 4.57
CA LEU A 49 -2.56 6.39 3.26
C LEU A 49 -3.04 7.50 2.34
N GLY A 50 -3.96 8.36 2.81
CA GLY A 50 -4.44 9.52 2.06
C GLY A 50 -3.31 10.48 1.70
N LEU A 51 -2.38 10.74 2.62
CA LEU A 51 -1.20 11.57 2.34
C LEU A 51 -0.28 10.97 1.27
N ALA A 52 -0.06 9.65 1.32
CA ALA A 52 0.73 8.95 0.30
C ALA A 52 0.05 9.00 -1.08
N GLN A 53 -1.26 8.76 -1.13
CA GLN A 53 -2.05 8.86 -2.35
C GLN A 53 -1.97 10.27 -2.95
N ASP A 54 -2.09 11.31 -2.12
CA ASP A 54 -2.05 12.69 -2.57
C ASP A 54 -0.66 13.14 -3.04
N ASP A 55 0.42 12.69 -2.37
CA ASP A 55 1.79 12.96 -2.82
C ASP A 55 2.06 12.31 -4.19
N ILE A 56 1.71 11.03 -4.35
CA ILE A 56 1.85 10.33 -5.64
C ILE A 56 1.04 11.04 -6.72
N ARG A 57 -0.22 11.40 -6.45
CA ARG A 57 -1.08 12.15 -7.38
C ARG A 57 -0.43 13.46 -7.83
N ARG A 58 0.08 14.27 -6.90
CA ARG A 58 0.74 15.55 -7.19
C ARG A 58 1.97 15.35 -8.06
N ARG A 59 2.80 14.36 -7.77
CA ARG A 59 4.03 14.08 -8.52
C ARG A 59 3.74 13.56 -9.92
N LEU A 60 2.75 12.70 -10.09
CA LEU A 60 2.27 12.28 -11.42
C LEU A 60 1.76 13.47 -12.23
N GLN A 61 1.05 14.41 -11.59
CA GLN A 61 0.63 15.64 -12.27
C GLN A 61 1.81 16.53 -12.65
N ILE A 62 2.85 16.63 -11.82
CA ILE A 62 4.09 17.34 -12.18
C ILE A 62 4.73 16.67 -13.40
N ILE A 63 4.89 15.34 -13.39
CA ILE A 63 5.44 14.58 -14.52
C ILE A 63 4.64 14.86 -15.80
N ALA A 64 3.31 14.86 -15.73
CA ALA A 64 2.45 15.15 -16.87
C ALA A 64 2.56 16.60 -17.39
N ASN A 65 3.03 17.54 -16.56
CA ASN A 65 3.18 18.96 -16.92
C ASN A 65 4.62 19.34 -17.28
N LEU A 66 5.59 18.45 -17.08
CA LEU A 66 6.99 18.72 -17.38
C LEU A 66 7.23 18.73 -18.88
N SER A 67 8.08 19.66 -19.33
CA SER A 67 8.61 19.64 -20.68
C SER A 67 9.35 18.34 -20.94
N VAL A 68 9.20 17.75 -22.13
CA VAL A 68 9.95 16.56 -22.58
C VAL A 68 11.47 16.74 -22.47
N ARG A 69 11.95 17.99 -22.50
CA ARG A 69 13.37 18.32 -22.35
C ARG A 69 13.87 18.27 -20.91
N ASP A 70 12.98 18.39 -19.92
CA ASP A 70 13.32 18.43 -18.49
C ASP A 70 13.48 17.04 -17.86
N ASN A 71 14.43 16.28 -18.41
CA ASN A 71 14.72 14.92 -17.95
C ASN A 71 15.19 14.86 -16.48
N ARG A 72 15.85 15.93 -15.99
CA ARG A 72 16.29 16.01 -14.59
C ARG A 72 15.11 16.04 -13.63
N ALA A 73 14.17 16.96 -13.85
CA ALA A 73 12.97 17.11 -13.01
C ALA A 73 12.07 15.87 -13.12
N TYR A 74 11.97 15.27 -14.32
CA TYR A 74 11.27 14.02 -14.52
C TYR A 74 11.82 12.89 -13.63
N LYS A 75 13.14 12.66 -13.70
CA LYS A 75 13.82 11.64 -12.89
C LYS A 75 13.66 11.89 -11.39
N GLU A 76 13.70 13.14 -10.96
CA GLU A 76 13.50 13.50 -9.56
C GLU A 76 12.12 13.05 -9.05
N GLN A 77 11.05 13.33 -9.80
CA GLN A 77 9.70 12.92 -9.39
C GLN A 77 9.51 11.40 -9.42
N VAL A 78 10.03 10.73 -10.46
CA VAL A 78 9.95 9.27 -10.58
C VAL A 78 10.73 8.58 -9.46
N ASN A 79 11.96 9.03 -9.18
CA ASN A 79 12.78 8.47 -8.12
C ASN A 79 12.17 8.72 -6.74
N HIS A 80 11.59 9.91 -6.51
CA HIS A 80 10.91 10.17 -5.24
C HIS A 80 9.80 9.15 -4.97
N ILE A 81 8.90 8.94 -5.93
CA ILE A 81 7.80 7.97 -5.77
C ILE A 81 8.37 6.57 -5.52
N ARG A 82 9.37 6.16 -6.32
CA ARG A 82 10.01 4.85 -6.18
C ARG A 82 10.63 4.66 -4.81
N ASP A 83 11.49 5.58 -4.40
CA ASP A 83 12.32 5.46 -3.19
C ASP A 83 11.49 5.62 -1.91
N THR A 84 10.37 6.35 -2.00
CA THR A 84 9.47 6.57 -0.86
C THR A 84 8.48 5.43 -0.67
N TYR A 85 7.93 4.87 -1.76
CA TYR A 85 6.75 4.00 -1.67
C TYR A 85 6.98 2.56 -2.13
N PHE A 86 8.04 2.27 -2.90
CA PHE A 86 8.24 0.95 -3.50
C PHE A 86 9.30 0.13 -2.76
N CYS A 87 9.07 -1.17 -2.67
CA CYS A 87 10.05 -2.16 -2.16
C CYS A 87 10.53 -3.11 -3.26
N THR A 88 10.05 -2.92 -4.49
CA THR A 88 10.38 -3.73 -5.66
C THR A 88 10.71 -2.80 -6.84
N PRO A 89 11.37 -3.30 -7.89
CA PRO A 89 11.63 -2.49 -9.08
C PRO A 89 10.35 -1.90 -9.66
N SER A 90 10.42 -0.69 -10.20
CA SER A 90 9.28 0.02 -10.78
C SER A 90 8.59 -0.73 -11.93
N SER A 91 9.30 -1.63 -12.61
CA SER A 91 8.73 -2.51 -13.65
C SER A 91 7.77 -3.57 -13.11
N GLN A 92 7.76 -3.82 -11.80
CA GLN A 92 6.87 -4.78 -11.14
C GLN A 92 5.65 -4.11 -10.48
N VAL A 93 5.61 -2.77 -10.43
CA VAL A 93 4.48 -2.01 -9.91
C VAL A 93 3.49 -1.75 -11.03
N VAL A 94 2.26 -2.23 -10.85
CA VAL A 94 1.19 -2.14 -11.86
C VAL A 94 0.44 -0.83 -11.69
N VAL A 95 0.26 -0.10 -12.80
CA VAL A 95 -0.58 1.09 -12.88
C VAL A 95 -1.83 0.78 -13.70
N VAL A 96 -3.00 0.92 -13.07
CA VAL A 96 -4.31 0.74 -13.70
C VAL A 96 -4.93 2.12 -13.93
N VAL A 97 -5.01 2.54 -15.18
CA VAL A 97 -5.54 3.84 -15.58
C VAL A 97 -7.01 3.69 -15.92
N ASN A 98 -7.88 4.49 -15.29
CA ASN A 98 -9.34 4.51 -15.49
C ASN A 98 -10.04 3.13 -15.40
N GLY A 99 -9.41 2.16 -14.73
CA GLY A 99 -9.96 0.84 -14.47
C GLY A 99 -9.74 -0.21 -15.56
N ASP A 100 -9.21 0.15 -16.74
CA ASP A 100 -9.16 -0.72 -17.91
C ASP A 100 -7.79 -0.79 -18.59
N LYS A 101 -6.94 0.24 -18.44
CA LYS A 101 -5.62 0.27 -19.07
C LYS A 101 -4.49 -0.04 -18.09
N TYR A 102 -3.72 -1.08 -18.38
CA TYR A 102 -2.61 -1.55 -17.55
C TYR A 102 -1.26 -1.12 -18.11
N ASN A 103 -0.38 -0.61 -17.25
CA ASN A 103 1.02 -0.27 -17.56
C ASN A 103 1.89 -0.67 -16.37
N ASP A 104 3.19 -0.84 -16.56
CA ASP A 104 4.13 -0.73 -15.44
C ASP A 104 4.34 0.75 -15.06
N PHE A 105 4.81 1.01 -13.84
CA PHE A 105 5.00 2.39 -13.37
C PHE A 105 5.96 3.21 -14.23
N SER A 106 7.02 2.58 -14.76
CA SER A 106 8.03 3.28 -15.56
C SER A 106 7.46 3.68 -16.92
N GLY A 107 6.77 2.74 -17.58
CA GLY A 107 6.08 2.98 -18.84
C GLY A 107 4.98 4.04 -18.71
N TYR A 108 4.22 4.02 -17.60
CA TYR A 108 3.21 5.03 -17.33
C TYR A 108 3.81 6.44 -17.16
N CYS A 109 4.85 6.59 -16.32
CA CYS A 109 5.52 7.87 -16.12
C CYS A 109 6.13 8.42 -17.42
N GLN A 110 6.75 7.56 -18.24
CA GLN A 110 7.30 7.94 -19.53
C GLN A 110 6.19 8.42 -20.49
N GLY A 111 5.05 7.72 -20.51
CA GLY A 111 3.88 8.11 -21.28
C GLY A 111 3.36 9.49 -20.88
N LEU A 112 3.23 9.76 -19.57
CA LEU A 112 2.82 11.07 -19.06
C LEU A 112 3.79 12.17 -19.50
N HIS A 113 5.09 11.95 -19.38
CA HIS A 113 6.12 12.95 -19.71
C HIS A 113 6.16 13.29 -21.20
N PHE A 114 5.90 12.31 -22.08
CA PHE A 114 5.95 12.53 -23.53
C PHE A 114 4.70 13.22 -24.09
N LEU A 115 3.55 13.09 -23.41
CA LEU A 115 2.26 13.60 -23.90
C LEU A 115 2.15 15.13 -23.91
N GLU A 116 3.01 15.86 -23.19
CA GLU A 116 3.18 17.33 -23.36
C GLU A 116 3.61 17.73 -24.78
N SER A 117 4.13 16.80 -25.59
CA SER A 117 4.40 17.05 -27.02
C SER A 117 3.13 17.35 -27.84
N SER A 118 1.94 17.07 -27.28
CA SER A 118 0.64 17.38 -27.89
C SER A 118 0.05 18.64 -27.26
N PRO A 119 0.19 19.83 -27.87
CA PRO A 119 -0.25 21.11 -27.28
C PRO A 119 -1.76 21.22 -26.97
N ASN A 120 -2.55 20.27 -27.48
CA ASN A 120 -4.01 20.19 -27.31
C ASN A 120 -4.46 19.10 -26.35
N ARG A 121 -3.56 18.32 -25.73
CA ARG A 121 -3.92 17.20 -24.85
C ARG A 121 -3.14 17.26 -23.56
N ARG A 122 -3.71 17.90 -22.54
CA ARG A 122 -3.13 17.89 -21.20
C ARG A 122 -3.79 16.82 -20.34
N ILE A 123 -2.99 16.01 -19.67
CA ILE A 123 -3.52 15.03 -18.72
C ILE A 123 -3.72 15.70 -17.37
N LYS A 124 -4.92 15.52 -16.81
CA LYS A 124 -5.24 15.87 -15.42
C LYS A 124 -5.38 14.59 -14.60
N ILE A 125 -4.53 14.42 -13.60
CA ILE A 125 -4.59 13.34 -12.62
C ILE A 125 -5.58 13.75 -11.53
N GLN A 126 -6.71 13.07 -11.49
CA GLN A 126 -7.83 13.40 -10.60
C GLN A 126 -7.70 12.69 -9.26
N GLU A 127 -7.40 11.39 -9.29
CA GLU A 127 -7.34 10.54 -8.10
C GLU A 127 -6.26 9.48 -8.27
N VAL A 128 -5.65 9.10 -7.15
CA VAL A 128 -4.75 7.96 -7.05
C VAL A 128 -5.19 7.10 -5.88
N LYS A 129 -5.30 5.79 -6.08
CA LYS A 129 -5.48 4.80 -5.00
C LYS A 129 -4.33 3.82 -5.04
N ILE A 130 -3.83 3.47 -3.86
CA ILE A 130 -2.73 2.53 -3.69
C ILE A 130 -3.19 1.37 -2.81
N ASP A 131 -2.60 0.20 -3.04
CA ASP A 131 -2.92 -1.03 -2.32
C ASP A 131 -2.38 -1.05 -0.88
N ASN A 132 -1.25 -0.39 -0.64
CA ASN A 132 -0.63 -0.24 0.67
C ASN A 132 0.02 1.14 0.81
N GLN A 133 0.27 1.59 2.04
CA GLN A 133 1.05 2.82 2.27
C GLN A 133 2.53 2.65 1.91
N ASN A 134 3.11 1.51 2.29
CA ASN A 134 4.50 1.14 2.01
C ASN A 134 4.55 -0.11 1.14
N CYS A 135 5.61 -0.27 0.36
CA CYS A 135 5.75 -1.39 -0.57
C CYS A 135 4.58 -1.51 -1.56
N VAL A 136 4.15 -0.38 -2.12
CA VAL A 136 3.07 -0.29 -3.11
C VAL A 136 3.36 -1.24 -4.28
N ARG A 137 2.36 -2.02 -4.70
CA ARG A 137 2.44 -2.89 -5.89
C ARG A 137 1.42 -2.54 -6.95
N THR A 138 0.32 -1.89 -6.55
CA THR A 138 -0.73 -1.48 -7.47
C THR A 138 -1.11 -0.03 -7.23
N ILE A 139 -1.14 0.75 -8.31
CA ILE A 139 -1.58 2.14 -8.32
C ILE A 139 -2.76 2.23 -9.28
N GLN A 140 -3.94 2.58 -8.77
CA GLN A 140 -5.08 2.94 -9.60
C GLN A 140 -5.07 4.44 -9.83
N VAL A 141 -5.16 4.87 -11.09
CA VAL A 141 -5.12 6.28 -11.46
C VAL A 141 -6.38 6.65 -12.22
N THR A 142 -7.09 7.66 -11.73
CA THR A 142 -8.19 8.30 -12.44
C THR A 142 -7.65 9.55 -13.12
N GLN A 143 -7.75 9.62 -14.45
CA GLN A 143 -7.27 10.75 -15.25
C GLN A 143 -8.22 11.13 -16.37
N SER A 144 -8.18 12.40 -16.77
CA SER A 144 -8.88 12.92 -17.94
C SER A 144 -7.94 13.69 -18.86
N VAL A 145 -8.28 13.74 -20.14
CA VAL A 145 -7.71 14.72 -21.06
C VAL A 145 -8.47 16.03 -20.86
N ALA A 146 -7.76 17.10 -20.53
CA ALA A 146 -8.28 18.44 -20.58
C ALA A 146 -8.04 19.00 -21.99
N ASP A 147 -9.11 19.34 -22.69
CA ASP A 147 -9.05 20.17 -23.88
C ASP A 147 -8.78 21.62 -23.44
N LYS A 148 -8.05 22.35 -24.27
CA LYS A 148 -7.58 23.71 -23.97
C LYS A 148 -8.64 24.76 -24.27
#